data_AF-A0A099ZFB9-F1
#
_entry.id   AF-A0A099ZFB9-F1
#
_cell.length_a   1.000
_cell.length_b   1.000
_cell.length_c   1.000
_cell.angle_alpha   90.00
_cell.angle_beta   90.00
_cell.angle_gamma   90.00
#
_symmetry.space_group_name_H-M   'P 1'
#
loop_
_entity.id
_entity.type
_entity.pdbx_description
1 polymer ?
#
loop_
_entity_poly.entity_id
_entity_poly.type
_entity_poly.pdbx_seq_one_letter_code
_entity_poly.pdbx_strand_id
1 'polypeptide(L)'
;RSKATVKGRAVKSAIEEYRKKKAVDHLKTNLLYMTKGRYIADKAVTQQVLAQNSGRKSKDRPPEKKEKKKSEGTVFTEEDFRKFEREYFG
;
A
#
# COMPACT_ATOMS: atom_id res chain seq x y z
N ARG A 1 67.76 -3.93 -3.11
CA ARG A 1 67.76 -2.86 -4.12
C ARG A 1 68.31 -3.44 -5.42
N SER A 2 67.47 -3.87 -6.37
CA SER A 2 67.94 -4.43 -7.65
C SER A 2 67.85 -3.38 -8.77
N LYS A 3 68.97 -3.16 -9.47
CA LYS A 3 69.07 -2.33 -10.68
C LYS A 3 68.77 -3.23 -11.89
N ALA A 4 67.66 -2.98 -12.56
CA ALA A 4 67.40 -3.52 -13.89
C ALA A 4 67.55 -2.39 -14.92
N THR A 5 68.74 -2.26 -15.49
CA THR A 5 69.07 -1.27 -16.52
C THR A 5 68.91 -1.89 -17.92
N VAL A 6 67.70 -1.82 -18.47
CA VAL A 6 67.49 -1.76 -19.93
C VAL A 6 67.23 -0.28 -20.25
N LYS A 7 68.13 0.35 -21.00
CA LYS A 7 68.10 1.80 -21.31
C LYS A 7 66.71 2.20 -21.81
N GLY A 8 66.01 3.04 -21.05
CA GLY A 8 64.68 3.57 -21.40
C GLY A 8 63.46 2.77 -20.92
N ARG A 9 63.63 1.60 -20.28
CA ARG A 9 62.50 0.82 -19.76
C ARG A 9 62.32 1.05 -18.25
N ALA A 10 61.35 1.88 -17.88
CA ALA A 10 60.93 2.03 -16.48
C ALA A 10 60.15 0.77 -16.06
N VAL A 11 60.61 0.10 -15.00
CA VAL A 11 59.87 -1.01 -14.39
C VAL A 11 58.65 -0.41 -13.71
N LYS A 12 57.48 -0.61 -14.29
CA LYS A 12 56.22 -0.20 -13.66
C LYS A 12 55.81 -1.23 -12.62
N SER A 13 55.37 -0.75 -11.47
CA SER A 13 54.81 -1.63 -10.45
C SER A 13 53.49 -2.21 -10.96
N ALA A 14 53.34 -3.53 -10.91
CA ALA A 14 52.09 -4.21 -11.25
C ALA A 14 50.92 -3.69 -10.39
N ILE A 15 51.20 -3.31 -9.14
CA ILE A 15 50.22 -2.74 -8.20
C ILE A 15 49.74 -1.36 -8.67
N GLU A 16 50.64 -0.55 -9.23
CA GLU A 16 50.29 0.79 -9.72
C GLU A 16 49.47 0.74 -11.01
N GLU A 17 49.83 -0.13 -11.96
CA GLU A 17 49.05 -0.35 -13.18
C GLU A 17 47.66 -0.92 -12.86
N TYR A 18 47.56 -1.83 -11.88
CA TYR A 18 46.28 -2.34 -11.40
C TYR A 18 45.39 -1.23 -10.83
N ARG A 19 45.93 -0.35 -9.98
CA ARG A 19 45.17 0.78 -9.41
C ARG A 19 44.68 1.75 -10.47
N LYS A 20 45.47 2.01 -11.52
CA LYS A 20 45.10 2.90 -12.64
C LYS A 20 43.96 2.33 -13.50
N LYS A 21 43.96 1.01 -13.71
CA LYS A 21 42.94 0.31 -14.50
C LYS A 21 41.73 -0.14 -13.68
N LYS A 22 41.78 0.03 -12.36
CA LYS A 22 40.70 -0.38 -11.47
C LYS A 22 39.43 0.43 -11.82
N ALA A 23 38.37 -0.28 -12.15
CA ALA A 23 37.07 0.32 -12.37
C ALA A 23 36.59 1.05 -11.11
N VAL A 24 35.83 2.13 -11.31
CA VAL A 24 35.24 2.89 -10.20
C VAL A 24 34.20 2.01 -9.50
N ASP A 25 34.33 1.89 -8.18
CA ASP A 25 33.37 1.16 -7.36
C ASP A 25 32.18 2.06 -7.02
N HIS A 26 31.01 1.69 -7.53
CA HIS A 26 29.74 2.39 -7.32
C HIS A 26 28.84 1.70 -6.29
N LEU A 27 29.33 0.70 -5.55
CA LEU A 27 28.51 -0.06 -4.60
C LEU A 27 27.82 0.86 -3.57
N LYS A 28 28.58 1.78 -2.96
CA LYS A 28 28.05 2.71 -1.93
C LYS A 28 27.02 3.69 -2.51
N THR A 29 27.28 4.22 -3.70
CA THR A 29 26.36 5.15 -4.37
C THR A 29 25.07 4.45 -4.77
N ASN A 30 25.16 3.21 -5.27
CA ASN A 30 24.02 2.41 -5.66
C ASN A 30 23.20 1.99 -4.44
N LEU A 31 23.85 1.55 -3.36
CA LEU A 31 23.17 1.24 -2.11
C LEU A 31 22.43 2.46 -1.57
N LEU A 32 23.09 3.63 -1.52
CA LEU A 32 22.44 4.86 -1.09
C LEU A 32 21.25 5.22 -1.99
N TYR A 33 21.31 4.97 -3.29
CA TYR A 33 20.20 5.20 -4.21
C TYR A 33 19.04 4.22 -3.98
N MET A 34 19.33 2.92 -3.80
CA MET A 34 18.31 1.90 -3.57
C MET A 34 17.67 1.98 -2.18
N THR A 35 18.43 2.43 -1.18
CA THR A 35 17.96 2.60 0.20
C THR A 35 17.49 4.01 0.52
N LYS A 36 17.78 5.01 -0.35
CA LYS A 36 17.14 6.33 -0.26
C LYS A 36 15.64 6.10 -0.31
N GLY A 37 15.00 6.32 0.83
CA GLY A 37 13.60 5.97 1.04
C GLY A 37 12.73 6.52 -0.08
N ARG A 38 11.77 5.71 -0.52
CA ARG A 38 10.62 6.21 -1.25
C ARG A 38 9.98 7.27 -0.36
N TYR A 39 9.77 8.48 -0.88
CA TYR A 39 9.06 9.52 -0.14
C TYR A 39 7.63 9.03 0.09
N ILE A 40 7.37 8.53 1.30
CA ILE A 40 6.03 8.18 1.74
C ILE A 40 5.40 9.50 2.17
N ALA A 41 4.37 9.93 1.46
CA ALA A 41 3.61 11.11 1.85
C ALA A 41 3.09 10.95 3.28
N ASP A 42 2.97 12.06 4.00
CA ASP A 42 2.53 12.05 5.39
C ASP A 42 1.21 11.27 5.55
N LYS A 43 1.07 10.60 6.69
CA LYS A 43 -0.11 9.78 7.00
C LYS A 43 -1.39 10.61 6.92
N ALA A 44 -1.34 11.89 7.31
CA ALA A 44 -2.49 12.80 7.18
C ALA A 44 -2.89 13.00 5.71
N VAL A 45 -1.91 13.27 4.82
CA VAL A 45 -2.14 13.50 3.39
C VAL A 45 -2.67 12.24 2.71
N THR A 46 -2.08 11.08 3.01
CA THR A 46 -2.56 9.79 2.45
C THR A 46 -4.00 9.49 2.88
N GLN A 47 -4.35 9.72 4.15
CA GLN A 47 -5.73 9.54 4.64
C GLN A 47 -6.70 10.53 3.97
N GLN A 48 -6.29 11.77 3.74
CA GLN A 48 -7.11 12.76 3.02
C GLN A 48 -7.42 12.30 1.59
N VAL A 49 -6.42 11.79 0.87
CA VAL A 49 -6.59 11.27 -0.49
C VAL A 49 -7.50 10.03 -0.51
N LEU A 50 -7.37 9.14 0.49
CA LEU A 50 -8.25 7.97 0.61
C LEU A 50 -9.70 8.39 0.89
N ALA A 51 -9.92 9.33 1.81
CA ALA A 51 -11.25 9.85 2.12
C ALA A 51 -11.90 10.52 0.90
N GLN A 52 -11.16 11.35 0.16
CA GLN A 52 -11.66 11.99 -1.07
C GLN A 52 -12.07 10.98 -2.14
N ASN A 53 -11.35 9.87 -2.25
CA ASN A 53 -11.62 8.83 -3.24
C ASN A 53 -12.67 7.80 -2.78
N SER A 54 -12.93 7.71 -1.48
CA SER A 54 -13.94 6.81 -0.91
C SER A 54 -15.34 7.15 -1.42
N GLY A 55 -16.15 6.14 -1.71
CA GLY A 55 -17.52 6.32 -2.22
C GLY A 55 -17.66 6.55 -3.74
N ARG A 56 -16.57 6.74 -4.50
CA ARG A 56 -16.63 6.75 -5.98
C ARG A 56 -16.99 5.39 -6.58
N LYS A 57 -16.61 4.30 -5.92
CA LYS A 57 -17.01 2.93 -6.28
C LYS A 57 -17.99 2.42 -5.24
N SER A 58 -19.03 1.71 -5.68
CA SER A 58 -20.04 1.11 -4.79
C SER A 58 -19.42 0.25 -3.68
N LYS A 59 -18.37 -0.51 -4.00
CA LYS A 59 -17.63 -1.34 -3.05
C LYS A 59 -16.87 -0.58 -1.94
N ASP A 60 -16.51 0.67 -2.20
CA ASP A 60 -15.73 1.51 -1.30
C ASP A 60 -16.65 2.44 -0.49
N ARG A 61 -17.97 2.35 -0.69
CA ARG A 61 -18.96 3.09 0.07
C ARG A 61 -19.18 2.36 1.40
N PRO A 62 -19.02 3.02 2.55
CA PRO A 62 -19.35 2.41 3.82
C PRO A 62 -20.83 1.98 3.83
N PRO A 63 -21.17 0.84 4.44
CA PRO A 63 -22.54 0.37 4.48
C PRO A 63 -23.42 1.43 5.14
N GLU A 64 -24.47 1.85 4.43
CA GLU A 64 -25.46 2.73 5.01
C GLU A 64 -26.07 2.03 6.22
N LYS A 65 -25.97 2.68 7.39
CA LYS A 65 -26.65 2.23 8.60
C LYS A 65 -28.16 2.41 8.38
N LYS A 66 -28.77 1.45 7.68
CA LYS A 66 -30.22 1.38 7.60
C LYS A 66 -30.71 0.93 8.96
N GLU A 67 -31.47 1.80 9.61
CA GLU A 67 -32.28 1.40 10.76
C GLU A 67 -33.09 0.17 10.33
N LYS A 68 -32.99 -0.92 11.09
CA LYS A 68 -33.77 -2.12 10.82
C LYS A 68 -35.23 -1.69 10.81
N LYS A 69 -35.92 -1.87 9.67
CA LYS A 69 -37.37 -1.66 9.61
C LYS A 69 -37.99 -2.46 10.74
N LYS A 70 -38.71 -1.78 11.63
CA LYS A 70 -39.56 -2.45 12.62
C LYS A 70 -40.53 -3.34 11.83
N SER A 71 -40.79 -4.55 12.33
CA SER A 71 -41.75 -5.46 11.72
C SER A 71 -43.06 -4.70 11.49
N GLU A 72 -43.49 -4.62 10.24
CA GLU A 72 -44.78 -4.03 9.87
C GLU A 72 -45.85 -4.85 10.61
N GLY A 73 -46.48 -4.24 11.61
CA GLY A 73 -47.54 -4.87 12.37
C GLY A 73 -48.69 -5.20 11.44
N THR A 74 -49.18 -6.44 11.51
CA THR A 74 -50.34 -6.86 10.72
C THR A 74 -51.55 -6.02 11.12
N VAL A 75 -52.33 -5.58 10.13
CA VAL A 75 -53.53 -4.75 10.34
C VAL A 75 -54.58 -5.47 11.19
N PHE A 76 -54.57 -6.80 11.17
CA PHE A 76 -55.48 -7.64 11.95
C PHE A 76 -54.88 -7.97 13.31
N THR A 77 -55.72 -7.75 14.33
CA THR A 77 -55.47 -8.16 15.71
C THR A 77 -56.20 -9.45 16.01
N GLU A 78 -55.76 -10.17 17.05
CA GLU A 78 -56.42 -11.41 17.49
C GLU A 78 -57.91 -11.21 17.79
N GLU A 79 -58.31 -10.00 18.20
CA GLU A 79 -59.71 -9.65 18.46
C GLU A 79 -60.54 -9.62 17.16
N ASP A 80 -59.94 -9.21 16.04
CA ASP A 80 -60.59 -9.22 14.73
C ASP A 80 -60.88 -10.64 14.27
N PHE A 81 -59.96 -11.58 14.51
CA PHE A 81 -60.15 -13.00 14.22
C PHE A 81 -61.29 -13.58 15.07
N ARG A 82 -61.32 -13.29 16.38
CA ARG A 82 -62.40 -13.77 17.28
C ARG A 82 -63.77 -13.16 16.96
N LYS A 83 -63.83 -11.98 16.35
CA LYS A 83 -65.07 -11.40 15.85
C LYS A 83 -65.53 -12.10 14.57
N PHE A 84 -64.61 -12.31 13.62
CA PHE A 84 -64.87 -13.02 12.37
C PHE A 84 -65.38 -14.45 12.61
N GLU A 85 -64.74 -15.20 13.51
CA GLU A 85 -65.16 -16.57 13.86
C GLU A 85 -66.60 -16.60 14.39
N ARG A 86 -66.98 -15.68 15.28
CA ARG A 86 -68.34 -15.60 15.81
C ARG A 86 -69.39 -15.21 14.77
N GLU A 87 -69.01 -14.45 13.75
CA GLU A 87 -69.95 -13.96 12.74
C GLU A 87 -70.23 -15.00 11.65
N TYR A 88 -69.28 -15.92 11.38
CA TYR A 88 -69.37 -16.88 10.28
C TYR A 88 -69.45 -18.35 10.72
N PHE A 89 -68.94 -18.70 11.90
CA PHE A 89 -68.83 -20.09 12.36
C PHE A 89 -69.47 -20.33 13.74
N GLY A 90 -70.11 -19.31 14.33
CA GLY A 90 -70.75 -19.33 15.65
C GLY A 90 -72.28 -19.37 15.58
#